data_AF-A0ABD0Y4Q2-F1
#
_entry.id   AF-A0ABD0Y4Q2-F1
#
_cell.length_a   1.000
_cell.length_b   1.000
_cell.length_c   1.000
_cell.angle_alpha   90.00
_cell.angle_beta   90.00
_cell.angle_gamma   90.00
#
_symmetry.space_group_name_H-M   'P 1'
#
loop_
_entity.id
_entity.type
_entity.pdbx_description
1 polymer ?
#
loop_
_entity_poly.entity_id
_entity_poly.type
_entity_poly.pdbx_seq_one_letter_code
_entity_poly.pdbx_strand_id
1 'polypeptide(L)'
;MEAECLILLFYSRTCPFSCLAAPHFNALPRAFPTIKMAAINAIQYPSFNTQFGIAGVPTVMLFHNGRPASKFNDTEYTLEMFACFITKYTGVKPVEKMFVTSGDFGGPVPSVLAKEPDYLLGLAWAVILIAAAVGISRSTGWRSLMEMIQNTWREAQAQHEHIY
;
A
#
# COMPACT_ATOMS: atom_id res chain seq x y z
N MET A 1 -8.95 15.14 36.04
CA MET A 1 -9.02 14.73 34.63
C MET A 1 -7.74 14.01 34.34
N GLU A 2 -7.78 12.68 34.24
CA GLU A 2 -6.60 11.90 33.84
C GLU A 2 -6.23 12.32 32.42
N ALA A 3 -4.97 12.64 32.18
CA ALA A 3 -4.53 13.00 30.86
C ALA A 3 -4.42 11.73 30.00
N GLU A 4 -5.20 11.65 28.93
CA GLU A 4 -5.21 10.47 28.07
C GLU A 4 -4.09 10.56 27.02
N CYS A 5 -3.17 9.60 27.07
CA CYS A 5 -2.16 9.37 26.04
C CYS A 5 -2.68 8.36 25.00
N LEU A 6 -2.52 8.69 23.72
CA LEU A 6 -2.85 7.82 22.60
C LEU A 6 -1.66 7.77 21.65
N ILE A 7 -1.24 6.57 21.25
CA ILE A 7 -0.29 6.38 20.16
C ILE A 7 -1.06 6.00 18.91
N LEU A 8 -0.86 6.75 17.83
CA LEU A 8 -1.50 6.51 16.54
C LEU A 8 -0.44 6.17 15.49
N LEU A 9 -0.58 5.01 14.84
CA LEU A 9 0.23 4.63 13.69
C LEU A 9 -0.53 4.92 12.39
N PHE A 10 0.05 5.76 11.54
CA PHE A 10 -0.35 5.91 10.15
C PHE A 10 0.40 4.89 9.31
N TYR A 11 -0.31 3.96 8.68
CA TYR A 11 0.27 2.87 7.91
C TYR A 11 -0.38 2.73 6.53
N SER A 12 0.26 1.97 5.64
CA SER A 12 -0.38 1.46 4.43
C SER A 12 -0.14 -0.04 4.30
N ARG A 13 -1.15 -0.77 3.81
CA ARG A 13 -1.05 -2.22 3.52
C ARG A 13 -0.19 -2.52 2.30
N THR A 14 0.03 -1.54 1.43
CA THR A 14 0.82 -1.66 0.20
C THR A 14 2.25 -1.13 0.36
N CYS A 15 2.65 -0.75 1.58
CA CYS A 15 3.99 -0.25 1.88
C CYS A 15 4.81 -1.32 2.62
N PRO A 16 5.95 -1.78 2.08
CA PRO A 16 6.82 -2.75 2.76
C PRO A 16 7.32 -2.25 4.13
N PHE A 17 7.67 -0.97 4.24
CA PHE A 17 8.14 -0.39 5.51
C PHE A 17 7.07 -0.41 6.59
N SER A 18 5.80 -0.18 6.22
CA SER A 18 4.67 -0.29 7.15
C SER A 18 4.47 -1.73 7.62
N CYS A 19 4.60 -2.71 6.71
CA CYS A 19 4.48 -4.12 7.05
C CYS A 19 5.61 -4.58 7.99
N LEU A 20 6.83 -4.09 7.78
CA LEU A 20 7.98 -4.38 8.65
C LEU A 20 7.82 -3.77 10.05
N ALA A 21 7.24 -2.57 10.16
CA ALA A 21 6.97 -1.91 11.43
C ALA A 21 5.78 -2.51 12.19
N ALA A 22 4.84 -3.15 11.49
CA ALA A 22 3.60 -3.69 12.04
C ALA A 22 3.78 -4.62 13.26
N PRO A 23 4.62 -5.68 13.24
CA PRO A 23 4.77 -6.58 14.39
C PRO A 23 5.37 -5.86 15.60
N HIS A 24 6.27 -4.89 15.39
CA HIS A 24 6.81 -4.07 16.47
C HIS A 24 5.73 -3.18 17.09
N PHE A 25 4.89 -2.56 16.26
CA PHE A 25 3.79 -1.75 16.74
C PHE A 25 2.72 -2.59 17.47
N ASN A 26 2.37 -3.76 16.94
CA ASN A 26 1.38 -4.67 17.52
C ASN A 26 1.81 -5.22 18.90
N ALA A 27 3.11 -5.29 19.17
CA ALA A 27 3.64 -5.69 20.47
C ALA A 27 3.58 -4.58 21.54
N LEU A 28 3.47 -3.30 21.14
CA LEU A 28 3.51 -2.16 22.07
C LEU A 28 2.38 -2.13 23.11
N PRO A 29 1.11 -2.49 22.80
CA PRO A 29 0.05 -2.49 23.80
C PRO A 29 0.32 -3.42 24.99
N ARG A 30 1.09 -4.50 24.77
CA ARG A 30 1.54 -5.39 25.85
C ARG A 30 2.61 -4.74 26.73
N ALA A 31 3.48 -3.93 26.14
CA ALA A 31 4.54 -3.23 26.86
C ALA A 31 3.99 -2.03 27.65
N PHE A 32 2.95 -1.36 27.14
CA PHE A 32 2.34 -0.17 27.74
C PHE A 32 0.81 -0.31 27.87
N PRO A 33 0.31 -1.14 28.80
CA PRO A 33 -1.13 -1.41 28.92
C PRO A 33 -1.95 -0.18 29.34
N THR A 34 -1.31 0.84 29.91
CA THR A 34 -1.96 2.10 30.32
C THR A 34 -2.15 3.09 29.17
N ILE A 35 -1.48 2.90 28.04
CA ILE A 35 -1.50 3.83 26.90
C ILE A 35 -2.34 3.22 25.78
N LYS A 36 -3.34 3.98 25.30
CA LYS A 36 -4.18 3.56 24.19
C LYS A 36 -3.36 3.57 22.90
N MET A 37 -3.57 2.58 22.03
CA MET A 37 -2.88 2.51 20.74
C MET A 37 -3.88 2.21 19.64
N ALA A 38 -3.71 2.90 18.51
CA ALA A 38 -4.56 2.75 17.35
C ALA A 38 -3.72 2.83 16.07
N ALA A 39 -4.26 2.32 14.98
CA ALA A 39 -3.64 2.40 13.67
C ALA A 39 -4.67 2.82 12.62
N ILE A 40 -4.25 3.68 11.70
CA ILE A 40 -5.10 4.20 10.62
C ILE A 40 -4.42 4.01 9.27
N ASN A 41 -5.22 3.57 8.29
CA ASN A 41 -4.74 3.40 6.93
C ASN A 41 -4.68 4.77 6.24
N ALA A 42 -3.46 5.24 5.96
CA ALA A 42 -3.20 6.53 5.34
C ALA A 42 -3.75 6.64 3.92
N ILE A 43 -3.85 5.53 3.18
CA ILE A 43 -4.41 5.52 1.82
C ILE A 43 -5.94 5.61 1.85
N GLN A 44 -6.57 4.92 2.81
CA GLN A 44 -8.03 4.89 2.93
C GLN A 44 -8.60 6.20 3.51
N TYR A 45 -7.85 6.87 4.40
CA TYR A 45 -8.30 8.09 5.07
C TYR A 45 -7.33 9.27 4.86
N PRO A 46 -7.23 9.80 3.62
CA PRO A 46 -6.26 10.83 3.29
C PRO A 46 -6.49 12.17 4.01
N SER A 47 -7.72 12.44 4.47
CA SER A 47 -8.05 13.65 5.23
C SER A 47 -7.23 13.78 6.52
N PHE A 48 -7.00 12.67 7.24
CA PHE A 48 -6.16 12.68 8.43
C PHE A 48 -4.68 12.92 8.10
N ASN A 49 -4.21 12.50 6.92
CA ASN A 49 -2.85 12.77 6.51
C ASN A 49 -2.60 14.28 6.37
N THR A 50 -3.52 14.99 5.70
CA THR A 50 -3.43 16.45 5.57
C THR A 50 -3.57 17.12 6.92
N GLN A 51 -4.53 16.69 7.74
CA GLN A 51 -4.79 17.27 9.06
C GLN A 51 -3.57 17.17 10.00
N PHE A 52 -2.86 16.04 10.00
CA PHE A 52 -1.74 15.79 10.91
C PHE A 52 -0.36 15.95 10.22
N GLY A 53 -0.33 16.40 8.97
CA GLY A 53 0.89 16.59 8.18
C GLY A 53 1.69 15.29 8.01
N ILE A 54 1.00 14.21 7.65
CA ILE A 54 1.61 12.90 7.37
C ILE A 54 2.01 12.86 5.91
N ALA A 55 3.31 13.04 5.65
CA ALA A 55 3.87 13.03 4.30
C ALA A 55 4.23 11.61 3.80
N GLY A 56 4.34 10.64 4.70
CA GLY A 56 4.73 9.28 4.38
C GLY A 56 4.39 8.29 5.49
N VAL A 57 4.48 7.00 5.17
CA VAL A 57 4.20 5.89 6.08
C VAL A 57 5.39 4.92 6.13
N PRO A 58 5.62 4.22 7.27
CA PRO A 58 4.89 4.35 8.54
C PRO A 58 5.21 5.65 9.29
N THR A 59 4.22 6.26 9.93
CA THR A 59 4.44 7.40 10.86
C THR A 59 3.74 7.11 12.18
N VAL A 60 4.48 7.13 13.29
CA VAL A 60 3.91 7.02 14.64
C VAL A 60 3.79 8.41 15.25
N MET A 61 2.63 8.72 15.82
CA MET A 61 2.34 10.00 16.44
C MET A 61 1.77 9.79 17.85
N LEU A 62 2.32 10.52 18.82
CA LEU A 62 1.78 10.60 20.17
C LEU A 62 0.76 11.73 20.24
N PHE A 63 -0.39 11.42 20.80
CA PHE A 63 -1.43 12.35 21.18
C PHE A 63 -1.53 12.43 22.70
N HIS A 64 -1.73 13.64 23.19
CA HIS A 64 -1.96 13.91 24.60
C HIS A 64 -3.18 14.81 24.73
N ASN A 65 -4.22 14.35 25.44
CA ASN A 65 -5.49 15.06 25.58
C ASN A 65 -6.11 15.47 24.22
N GLY A 66 -6.09 14.54 23.27
CA GLY A 66 -6.66 14.73 21.92
C GLY A 66 -5.88 15.66 21.00
N ARG A 67 -4.71 16.16 21.42
CA ARG A 67 -3.85 17.01 20.59
C ARG A 67 -2.58 16.27 20.17
N PRO A 68 -2.09 16.47 18.94
CA PRO A 68 -0.82 15.89 18.52
C PRO A 68 0.32 16.51 19.33
N ALA A 69 1.08 15.66 20.03
CA ALA A 69 2.16 16.07 20.92
C ALA A 69 3.54 15.91 20.27
N SER A 70 3.80 14.76 19.65
CA SER A 70 5.08 14.49 18.98
C SER A 70 4.95 13.43 17.88
N LYS A 71 5.87 13.50 16.91
CA LYS A 71 6.04 12.49 15.85
C LYS A 71 7.29 11.66 16.14
N PHE A 72 7.23 10.38 15.84
CA PHE A 72 8.39 9.52 15.83
C PHE A 72 9.28 9.87 14.64
N ASN A 73 10.56 10.14 14.89
CA ASN A 73 11.50 10.67 13.90
C ASN A 73 12.77 9.82 13.77
N ASP A 74 12.83 8.64 14.38
CA ASP A 74 14.00 7.77 14.27
C ASP A 74 13.95 6.93 12.99
N THR A 75 15.12 6.47 12.55
CA THR A 75 15.28 5.72 11.30
C THR A 75 14.75 4.28 11.38
N GLU A 76 14.78 3.69 12.57
CA GLU A 76 14.45 2.30 12.80
C GLU A 76 13.10 2.13 13.52
N TYR A 77 12.21 1.35 12.91
CA TYR A 77 10.87 1.09 13.42
C TYR A 77 10.82 -0.20 14.25
N THR A 78 11.69 -0.28 15.26
CA THR A 78 11.76 -1.43 16.17
C THR A 78 10.94 -1.18 17.44
N LEU A 79 10.60 -2.27 18.11
CA LEU A 79 9.85 -2.25 19.36
C LEU A 79 10.58 -1.40 20.41
N GLU A 80 11.90 -1.55 20.53
CA GLU A 80 12.75 -0.79 21.45
C GLU A 80 12.71 0.72 21.17
N MET A 81 12.88 1.12 19.92
CA MET A 81 12.88 2.55 19.55
C MET A 81 11.51 3.19 19.83
N PHE A 82 10.42 2.47 19.52
CA PHE A 82 9.08 2.93 19.87
C PHE A 82 8.88 3.06 21.39
N ALA A 83 9.36 2.10 22.17
CA ALA A 83 9.27 2.16 23.62
C ALA A 83 10.10 3.29 24.22
N CYS A 84 11.30 3.54 23.69
CA CYS A 84 12.13 4.69 24.05
C CYS A 84 11.41 6.00 23.76
N PHE A 85 10.80 6.13 22.58
CA PHE A 85 9.98 7.29 22.21
C PHE A 85 8.81 7.50 23.19
N ILE A 86 8.02 6.45 23.46
CA ILE A 86 6.89 6.53 24.39
C ILE A 86 7.37 6.92 25.79
N THR A 87 8.40 6.27 26.29
CA THR A 87 8.97 6.54 27.63
C THR A 87 9.49 7.96 27.73
N LYS A 88 10.15 8.47 26.68
CA LYS A 88 10.70 9.83 26.63
C LYS A 88 9.62 10.91 26.78
N TYR A 89 8.46 10.73 26.14
CA TYR A 89 7.40 11.74 26.15
C TYR A 89 6.36 11.53 27.24
N THR A 90 6.11 10.29 27.67
CA THR A 90 5.06 9.97 28.67
C THR A 90 5.63 9.69 30.06
N GLY A 91 6.92 9.40 30.18
CA GLY A 91 7.55 8.97 31.44
C GLY A 91 7.16 7.56 31.89
N VAL A 92 6.24 6.89 31.20
CA VAL A 92 5.81 5.52 31.51
C VAL A 92 6.90 4.55 31.07
N LYS A 93 7.32 3.64 31.95
CA LYS A 93 8.29 2.60 31.61
C LYS A 93 7.58 1.36 31.05
N PRO A 94 8.18 0.66 30.08
CA PRO A 94 7.64 -0.59 29.56
C PRO A 94 7.71 -1.69 30.64
N VAL A 95 6.79 -2.64 30.56
CA VAL A 95 6.87 -3.89 31.34
C VAL A 95 8.12 -4.68 30.90
N GLU A 96 8.89 -5.24 31.85
CA GLU A 96 10.25 -5.79 31.65
C GLU A 96 10.41 -6.82 30.51
N LYS A 97 9.33 -7.41 30.00
CA LYS A 97 9.36 -8.42 28.92
C LYS A 97 8.87 -7.84 27.60
N MET A 98 9.74 -7.09 26.92
CA MET A 98 9.43 -6.47 25.65
C MET A 98 10.13 -7.19 24.49
N PHE A 99 9.42 -8.13 23.87
CA PHE A 99 9.88 -8.85 22.68
C PHE A 99 8.72 -9.07 21.72
N VAL A 100 9.04 -9.05 20.42
CA VAL A 100 8.10 -9.43 19.37
C VAL A 100 7.88 -10.93 19.43
N THR A 101 6.61 -11.32 19.40
CA THR A 101 6.16 -12.72 19.40
C THR A 101 5.49 -13.07 18.08
N SER A 102 5.32 -14.36 17.82
CA SER A 102 4.60 -14.85 16.64
C SER A 102 3.17 -14.30 16.53
N GLY A 103 2.49 -14.07 17.66
CA GLY A 103 1.15 -13.48 17.69
C GLY A 103 1.09 -12.05 17.15
N ASP A 104 2.19 -11.29 17.27
CA ASP A 104 2.20 -9.88 16.87
C ASP A 104 2.24 -9.71 15.33
N PHE A 105 2.62 -10.75 14.58
CA PHE A 105 2.52 -10.78 13.11
C PHE A 105 1.08 -10.92 12.61
N GLY A 106 0.20 -11.50 13.42
CA GLY A 106 -1.24 -11.62 13.13
C GLY A 106 -2.08 -10.49 13.70
N GLY A 107 -1.44 -9.43 14.21
CA GLY A 107 -2.11 -8.32 14.88
C GLY A 107 -2.96 -7.44 13.95
N PRO A 108 -3.64 -6.41 14.50
CA PRO A 108 -4.58 -5.57 13.75
C PRO A 108 -3.91 -4.79 12.61
N VAL A 109 -2.62 -4.47 12.74
CA VAL A 109 -1.82 -3.93 11.64
C VAL A 109 -1.21 -5.09 10.87
N PRO A 110 -1.50 -5.23 9.56
CA PRO A 110 -1.01 -6.35 8.78
C PRO A 110 0.50 -6.24 8.56
N SER A 111 1.22 -7.32 8.85
CA SER A 111 2.67 -7.44 8.60
C SER A 111 3.00 -7.96 7.20
N VAL A 112 2.00 -8.20 6.36
CA VAL A 112 2.15 -8.74 5.01
C VAL A 112 1.64 -7.73 4.00
N LEU A 113 2.39 -7.59 2.90
CA LEU A 113 2.05 -6.70 1.81
C LEU A 113 0.73 -7.13 1.16
N ALA A 114 -0.28 -6.26 1.22
CA ALA A 114 -1.52 -6.48 0.51
C ALA A 114 -1.30 -6.31 -0.99
N LYS A 115 -1.74 -7.30 -1.76
CA LYS A 115 -1.85 -7.22 -3.22
C LYS A 115 -3.29 -6.85 -3.55
N GLU A 116 -3.55 -5.57 -3.75
CA GLU A 116 -4.87 -5.08 -4.16
C GLU A 116 -4.87 -4.88 -5.69
N PRO A 117 -5.82 -5.47 -6.44
CA PRO A 117 -5.92 -5.26 -7.87
C PRO A 117 -6.47 -3.87 -8.19
N ASP A 118 -5.80 -3.14 -9.09
CA ASP A 118 -6.25 -1.85 -9.59
C ASP A 118 -7.19 -2.04 -10.79
N TYR A 119 -8.51 -2.05 -10.51
CA TYR A 119 -9.53 -2.20 -11.54
C TYR A 119 -9.58 -1.03 -12.52
N LEU A 120 -9.24 0.19 -12.06
CA LEU A 120 -9.26 1.38 -12.91
C LEU A 120 -8.16 1.29 -13.98
N LEU A 121 -7.00 0.76 -13.59
CA LEU A 121 -5.94 0.45 -14.54
C LEU A 121 -6.41 -0.55 -15.60
N GLY A 122 -7.11 -1.62 -15.19
CA GLY A 122 -7.70 -2.59 -16.12
C GLY A 122 -8.66 -1.95 -17.12
N LEU A 123 -9.53 -1.05 -16.64
CA LEU A 123 -10.45 -0.30 -17.49
C LEU A 123 -9.70 0.61 -18.47
N ALA A 124 -8.64 1.30 -18.03
CA ALA A 124 -7.84 2.17 -18.88
C ALA A 124 -7.20 1.39 -20.04
N TRP A 125 -6.64 0.21 -19.77
CA TRP A 125 -6.13 -0.68 -20.82
C TRP A 125 -7.21 -1.11 -21.81
N ALA A 126 -8.41 -1.45 -21.33
CA ALA A 126 -9.52 -1.79 -22.21
C ALA A 126 -9.88 -0.63 -23.16
N VAL A 127 -9.95 0.61 -22.63
CA VAL A 127 -10.22 1.81 -23.44
C VAL A 127 -9.12 2.04 -24.48
N ILE A 128 -7.84 1.93 -24.09
CA ILE A 128 -6.70 2.10 -24.99
C ILE A 128 -6.74 1.06 -26.11
N LEU A 129 -6.99 -0.20 -25.79
CA LEU A 129 -7.05 -1.28 -26.78
C LEU A 129 -8.21 -1.10 -27.76
N ILE A 130 -9.38 -0.68 -27.28
CA ILE A 130 -10.53 -0.38 -28.15
C ILE A 130 -10.21 0.79 -29.08
N ALA A 131 -9.65 1.88 -28.55
CA ALA A 131 -9.27 3.04 -29.35
C ALA A 131 -8.21 2.69 -30.39
N ALA A 132 -7.21 1.89 -30.02
CA ALA A 132 -6.18 1.39 -30.93
C ALA A 132 -6.78 0.49 -32.01
N ALA A 133 -7.66 -0.45 -31.67
CA ALA A 133 -8.34 -1.31 -32.63
C ALA A 133 -9.18 -0.51 -33.62
N VAL A 134 -9.94 0.50 -33.14
CA VAL A 134 -10.69 1.40 -34.01
C VAL A 134 -9.75 2.21 -34.92
N GLY A 135 -8.68 2.77 -34.37
CA GLY A 135 -7.68 3.52 -35.14
C GLY A 135 -7.04 2.68 -36.24
N ILE A 136 -6.63 1.45 -35.91
CA ILE A 136 -6.06 0.48 -36.87
C ILE A 136 -7.09 0.14 -37.94
N SER A 137 -8.33 -0.20 -37.54
CA SER A 137 -9.40 -0.56 -38.49
C SER A 137 -9.75 0.55 -39.49
N ARG A 138 -9.58 1.82 -39.10
CA ARG A 138 -9.82 2.98 -39.96
C ARG A 138 -8.58 3.41 -40.74
N SER A 139 -7.40 2.88 -40.40
CA SER A 139 -6.16 3.22 -41.09
C SER A 139 -6.11 2.61 -42.49
N THR A 140 -5.64 3.37 -43.47
CA THR A 140 -5.50 2.92 -44.86
C THR A 140 -4.56 1.73 -44.98
N GLY A 141 -3.53 1.66 -44.12
CA GLY A 141 -2.59 0.55 -44.06
C GLY A 141 -3.23 -0.79 -43.67
N TRP A 142 -4.28 -0.78 -42.82
CA TRP A 142 -5.02 -2.01 -42.50
C TRP A 142 -5.79 -2.56 -43.69
N ARG A 143 -6.37 -1.67 -44.52
CA ARG A 143 -7.02 -2.08 -45.77
C ARG A 143 -6.00 -2.68 -46.75
N SER A 144 -4.86 -2.02 -46.94
CA SER A 144 -3.80 -2.53 -47.81
C SER A 144 -3.19 -3.85 -47.33
N LEU A 145 -3.07 -4.06 -46.01
CA LEU A 145 -2.64 -5.33 -45.44
C LEU A 145 -3.65 -6.45 -45.73
N MET A 146 -4.95 -6.20 -45.52
CA MET A 146 -6.00 -7.17 -45.79
C MET A 146 -6.09 -7.52 -47.28
N GLU A 147 -5.91 -6.53 -48.16
CA GLU A 147 -5.80 -6.73 -49.61
C GLU A 147 -4.60 -7.59 -49.99
N MET A 148 -3.42 -7.35 -49.38
CA MET A 148 -2.24 -8.19 -49.58
C MET A 148 -2.47 -9.64 -49.14
N ILE A 149 -3.05 -9.87 -47.96
CA ILE A 149 -3.37 -11.22 -47.47
C ILE A 149 -4.33 -11.95 -48.43
N GLN A 150 -5.35 -11.25 -48.93
CA GLN A 150 -6.27 -11.83 -49.91
C GLN A 150 -5.58 -12.17 -51.23
N ASN A 151 -4.70 -11.31 -51.72
CA ASN A 151 -3.95 -11.55 -52.95
C ASN A 151 -3.01 -12.75 -52.80
N THR A 152 -2.25 -12.83 -51.70
CA THR A 152 -1.36 -13.96 -51.41
C THR A 152 -2.13 -15.29 -51.31
N TRP A 153 -3.33 -15.30 -50.73
CA TRP A 153 -4.15 -16.52 -50.68
C TRP A 153 -4.65 -16.93 -52.08
N ARG A 154 -5.13 -15.99 -52.90
CA ARG A 154 -5.53 -16.31 -54.29
C ARG A 154 -4.36 -16.86 -55.11
N GLU A 155 -3.17 -16.28 -54.97
CA GLU A 155 -1.96 -16.77 -55.62
C GLU A 155 -1.60 -18.20 -55.18
N ALA A 156 -1.64 -18.48 -53.88
CA ALA A 156 -1.38 -19.82 -53.34
C ALA A 156 -2.39 -20.88 -53.82
N GLN A 157 -3.64 -20.49 -54.07
CA GLN A 157 -4.68 -21.37 -54.60
C GLN A 157 -4.51 -21.62 -56.10
N ALA A 158 -4.17 -20.59 -56.88
CA ALA A 158 -3.84 -20.73 -58.29
C ALA A 158 -2.62 -21.65 -58.51
N GLN A 159 -1.59 -21.56 -57.67
CA GLN A 159 -0.44 -22.47 -57.74
C GLN A 159 -0.79 -23.92 -57.43
N HIS A 160 -1.78 -24.19 -56.57
CA HIS A 160 -2.24 -25.55 -56.28
C HIS A 160 -2.95 -26.21 -57.47
N GLU A 161 -3.70 -25.44 -58.28
CA GLU A 161 -4.39 -25.95 -59.46
C GLU A 161 -3.44 -26.31 -60.61
N HIS A 162 -2.25 -25.70 -60.67
CA HIS A 162 -1.24 -25.98 -61.70
C HIS A 162 -0.34 -27.19 -61.41
N ILE A 163 -0.48 -27.84 -60.24
CA ILE A 163 0.36 -28.97 -59.80
C ILE A 163 -0.37 -30.33 -59.97
N TYR A 164 -1.65 -30.33 -60.35
CA TYR A 164 -2.43 -31.53 -60.68
C TYR A 164 -2.65 -31.72 -62.19
#